data_AF-A0A1B6HR38-F1
#
_entry.id   AF-A0A1B6HR38-F1
#
_cell.length_a   1.000
_cell.length_b   1.000
_cell.length_c   1.000
_cell.angle_alpha   90.00
_cell.angle_beta   90.00
_cell.angle_gamma   90.00
#
_symmetry.space_group_name_H-M   'P 1'
#
loop_
_entity.id
_entity.type
_entity.pdbx_description
1 polymer ?
#
loop_
_entity_poly.entity_id
_entity_poly.type
_entity_poly.pdbx_seq_one_letter_code
_entity_poly.pdbx_strand_id
1 'polypeptide(L)'
;ISALVTVVVKFISQEASGAEKCQEREKALLEKYKPVLNAFLNNHTDLQVVAVYALQTYCFSLEFPKGMLRRWFINLYDLDVIEEDAFLKWCEDITDAYPGKREALFQVNTWLTWLETVSSEEEDEEDA
;
A
#
# COMPACT_ATOMS: atom_id res chain seq x y z
N ILE A 1 4.70 -9.11 11.49
CA ILE A 1 4.74 -8.17 10.36
C ILE A 1 3.63 -7.12 10.45
N SER A 2 2.35 -7.50 10.60
CA SER A 2 1.23 -6.54 10.78
C SER A 2 1.53 -5.42 11.78
N ALA A 3 2.03 -5.74 12.99
CA ALA A 3 2.42 -4.73 13.99
C ALA A 3 3.55 -3.79 13.54
N LEU A 4 4.56 -4.28 12.81
CA LEU A 4 5.66 -3.46 12.30
C LEU A 4 5.14 -2.44 11.28
N VAL A 5 4.34 -2.90 10.32
CA VAL A 5 3.77 -2.04 9.27
C VAL A 5 2.82 -1.02 9.87
N THR A 6 1.93 -1.43 10.78
CA THR A 6 1.04 -0.48 11.47
C THR A 6 1.81 0.57 12.26
N VAL A 7 2.91 0.20 12.94
CA VAL A 7 3.73 1.16 13.69
C VAL A 7 4.44 2.14 12.75
N VAL A 8 5.03 1.66 11.65
CA VAL A 8 5.71 2.51 10.67
C VAL A 8 4.73 3.48 10.01
N VAL A 9 3.58 3.00 9.54
CA VAL A 9 2.56 3.85 8.90
C VAL A 9 2.02 4.89 9.90
N LYS A 10 1.71 4.50 11.15
CA LYS A 10 1.29 5.43 12.20
C LYS A 10 2.33 6.50 12.48
N PHE A 11 3.60 6.11 12.62
CA PHE A 11 4.70 7.03 12.88
C PHE A 11 4.86 8.04 11.74
N ILE A 12 4.88 7.56 10.50
CA ILE A 12 5.03 8.42 9.32
C ILE A 12 3.88 9.42 9.21
N SER A 13 2.63 8.97 9.36
CA SER A 13 1.47 9.86 9.24
C SER A 13 1.37 10.86 10.40
N GLN A 14 1.77 10.49 11.63
CA GLN A 14 1.81 11.43 12.76
C GLN A 14 2.89 12.51 12.57
N GLU A 15 4.10 12.12 12.19
CA GLU A 15 5.21 13.06 11.92
C GLU A 15 4.92 13.98 10.72
N ALA A 16 4.14 13.52 9.74
CA ALA A 16 3.77 14.30 8.57
C ALA A 16 2.60 15.28 8.83
N SER A 17 1.70 14.97 9.77
CA SER A 17 0.45 15.70 10.02
C SER A 17 0.61 17.17 10.43
N GLY A 18 1.79 17.57 10.93
CA GLY A 18 2.10 18.94 11.34
C GLY A 18 2.85 19.78 10.30
N ALA A 19 3.15 19.25 9.11
CA ALA A 19 3.97 19.92 8.11
C ALA A 19 3.14 20.61 7.02
N GLU A 20 3.58 21.82 6.60
CA GLU A 20 3.04 22.57 5.44
C GLU A 20 3.04 21.74 4.14
N LYS A 21 3.87 20.69 4.08
CA LYS A 21 4.03 19.72 2.98
C LYS A 21 3.94 18.28 3.48
N CYS A 22 2.84 17.96 4.17
CA CYS A 22 2.57 16.63 4.76
C CYS A 22 2.85 15.45 3.80
N GLN A 23 2.46 15.55 2.53
CA GLN A 23 2.63 14.46 1.55
C GLN A 23 4.09 14.23 1.13
N GLU A 24 4.86 15.29 0.90
CA GLU A 24 6.30 15.17 0.57
C GLU A 24 7.08 14.60 1.76
N ARG A 25 6.70 15.02 2.98
CA ARG A 25 7.30 14.50 4.21
C ARG A 25 7.00 13.02 4.43
N GLU A 26 5.77 12.60 4.15
CA GLU A 26 5.32 11.21 4.20
C GLU A 26 6.14 10.32 3.25
N LYS A 27 6.31 10.75 1.99
CA LYS A 27 7.14 10.04 1.02
C LYS A 27 8.61 9.95 1.44
N ALA A 28 9.21 11.05 1.89
CA ALA A 28 10.61 11.08 2.33
C ALA A 28 10.87 10.17 3.55
N LEU A 29 9.92 10.07 4.47
CA LEU A 29 10.02 9.14 5.59
C LEU A 29 9.87 7.69 5.10
N LEU A 30 8.94 7.41 4.19
CA LEU A 30 8.78 6.07 3.61
C LEU A 30 10.06 5.61 2.90
N GLU A 31 10.68 6.47 2.09
CA GLU A 31 11.99 6.22 1.46
C GLU A 31 13.07 5.89 2.49
N LYS A 32 13.12 6.64 3.60
CA LYS A 32 14.07 6.39 4.68
C LYS A 32 13.87 5.01 5.34
N TYR A 33 12.61 4.56 5.47
CA TYR A 33 12.28 3.27 6.09
C TYR A 33 12.18 2.10 5.11
N LYS A 34 12.23 2.35 3.78
CA LYS A 34 12.22 1.32 2.72
C LYS A 34 13.18 0.15 3.01
N PRO A 35 14.47 0.35 3.37
CA PRO A 35 15.37 -0.78 3.61
C PRO A 35 14.91 -1.70 4.76
N VAL A 36 14.27 -1.12 5.79
CA VAL A 36 13.75 -1.88 6.92
C VAL A 36 12.50 -2.65 6.50
N LEU A 37 11.61 -2.04 5.73
CA LEU A 37 10.41 -2.72 5.21
C LEU A 37 10.82 -3.87 4.28
N ASN A 38 11.72 -3.61 3.33
CA ASN A 38 12.16 -4.62 2.36
C ASN A 38 12.91 -5.77 3.03
N ALA A 39 13.57 -5.57 4.17
CA ALA A 39 14.17 -6.66 4.93
C ALA A 39 13.17 -7.74 5.39
N PHE A 40 11.87 -7.43 5.46
CA PHE A 40 10.81 -8.37 5.84
C PHE A 40 9.80 -8.67 4.73
N LEU A 41 9.62 -7.74 3.79
CA LEU A 41 8.57 -7.80 2.78
C LEU A 41 9.07 -8.29 1.42
N ASN A 42 10.35 -8.05 1.09
CA ASN A 42 10.89 -8.38 -0.22
C ASN A 42 10.80 -9.89 -0.51
N ASN A 43 10.31 -10.28 -1.69
CA ASN A 43 10.06 -11.68 -2.08
C ASN A 43 9.08 -12.45 -1.17
N HIS A 44 8.24 -11.74 -0.40
CA HIS A 44 7.26 -12.34 0.51
C HIS A 44 5.86 -11.76 0.28
N THR A 45 5.22 -12.13 -0.83
CA THR A 45 3.90 -11.64 -1.26
C THR A 45 2.83 -11.73 -0.16
N ASP A 46 2.78 -12.83 0.60
CA ASP A 46 1.82 -12.96 1.71
C ASP A 46 2.05 -11.93 2.83
N LEU A 47 3.30 -11.59 3.12
CA LEU A 47 3.64 -10.57 4.11
C LEU A 47 3.35 -9.16 3.58
N GLN A 48 3.52 -8.95 2.27
CA GLN A 48 3.12 -7.72 1.60
C GLN A 48 1.59 -7.53 1.61
N VAL A 49 0.80 -8.58 1.35
CA VAL A 49 -0.67 -8.54 1.49
C VAL A 49 -1.07 -8.16 2.92
N VAL A 50 -0.41 -8.74 3.92
CA VAL A 50 -0.62 -8.35 5.34
C VAL A 50 -0.25 -6.88 5.58
N ALA A 51 0.77 -6.35 4.91
CA ALA A 51 1.14 -4.94 4.98
C ALA A 51 0.05 -4.04 4.37
N VAL A 52 -0.53 -4.43 3.23
CA VAL A 52 -1.65 -3.72 2.60
C VAL A 52 -2.88 -3.73 3.52
N TYR A 53 -3.21 -4.86 4.16
CA TYR A 53 -4.29 -4.93 5.16
C TYR A 53 -4.02 -4.04 6.39
N ALA A 54 -2.76 -3.96 6.83
CA ALA A 54 -2.37 -3.08 7.92
C ALA A 54 -2.58 -1.60 7.57
N LEU A 55 -2.24 -1.19 6.34
CA LEU A 55 -2.51 0.14 5.81
C LEU A 55 -4.01 0.42 5.69
N GLN A 56 -4.79 -0.51 5.11
CA GLN A 56 -6.24 -0.42 5.01
C GLN A 56 -6.88 -0.18 6.38
N THR A 57 -6.53 -1.01 7.36
CA THR A 57 -7.08 -0.94 8.73
C THR A 57 -6.71 0.37 9.40
N TYR A 58 -5.49 0.88 9.14
CA TYR A 58 -5.08 2.18 9.63
C TYR A 58 -5.89 3.32 9.00
N CYS A 59 -6.03 3.35 7.67
CA CYS A 59 -6.86 4.36 7.00
C CYS A 59 -8.33 4.27 7.45
N PHE A 60 -8.86 3.07 7.68
CA PHE A 60 -10.20 2.87 8.24
C PHE A 60 -10.33 3.51 9.64
N SER A 61 -9.32 3.37 10.50
CA SER A 61 -9.31 4.02 11.83
C SER A 61 -9.27 5.56 11.78
N LEU A 62 -8.92 6.13 10.63
CA LEU A 62 -8.94 7.57 10.35
C LEU A 62 -10.16 7.99 9.51
N GLU A 63 -11.14 7.12 9.34
CA GLU A 63 -12.33 7.34 8.50
C GLU A 63 -12.00 7.61 7.02
N PHE A 64 -10.93 6.97 6.53
CA PHE A 64 -10.41 7.09 5.17
C PHE A 64 -10.30 8.54 4.64
N PRO A 65 -9.32 9.32 5.13
CA PRO A 65 -9.08 10.67 4.65
C PRO A 65 -8.91 10.69 3.12
N LYS A 66 -9.61 11.62 2.46
CA LYS A 66 -9.72 11.64 0.98
C LYS A 66 -8.34 11.56 0.31
N GLY A 67 -8.15 10.52 -0.50
CA GLY A 67 -6.94 10.32 -1.29
C GLY A 67 -5.71 9.83 -0.51
N MET A 68 -5.81 9.59 0.79
CA MET A 68 -4.70 9.06 1.60
C MET A 68 -4.35 7.63 1.17
N LEU A 69 -5.34 6.72 1.16
CA LEU A 69 -5.09 5.31 0.83
C LEU A 69 -4.47 5.15 -0.56
N ARG A 70 -5.07 5.79 -1.57
CA ARG A 70 -4.56 5.78 -2.96
C ARG A 70 -3.13 6.32 -3.05
N ARG A 71 -2.82 7.43 -2.36
CA ARG A 71 -1.46 7.99 -2.35
C ARG A 71 -0.45 7.01 -1.76
N TRP A 72 -0.83 6.31 -0.69
CA TRP A 72 0.03 5.28 -0.09
C TRP A 72 0.24 4.08 -1.00
N PHE A 73 -0.80 3.62 -1.71
CA PHE A 73 -0.66 2.53 -2.70
C PHE A 73 0.37 2.90 -3.77
N ILE A 74 0.23 4.08 -4.38
CA ILE A 74 1.18 4.59 -5.37
C ILE A 74 2.59 4.68 -4.79
N ASN A 75 2.76 5.27 -3.60
CA ASN A 75 4.09 5.41 -2.99
C ASN A 75 4.73 4.05 -2.64
N LEU A 76 3.95 3.06 -2.21
CA LEU A 76 4.48 1.73 -1.88
C LEU A 76 4.87 0.94 -3.13
N TYR A 77 4.12 1.13 -4.22
CA TYR A 77 4.43 0.58 -5.54
C TYR A 77 5.67 1.25 -6.16
N ASP A 78 5.68 2.58 -6.29
CA ASP A 78 6.80 3.36 -6.85
C ASP A 78 8.13 3.14 -6.12
N LEU A 79 8.07 2.72 -4.86
CA LEU A 79 9.24 2.46 -4.02
C LEU A 79 9.57 0.97 -3.91
N ASP A 80 8.99 0.08 -4.71
CA ASP A 80 9.25 -1.37 -4.68
C ASP A 80 9.19 -1.95 -3.25
N VAL A 81 8.23 -1.48 -2.45
CA VAL A 81 7.98 -2.00 -1.09
C VAL A 81 6.92 -3.11 -1.14
N ILE A 82 5.94 -2.92 -2.01
CA ILE A 82 4.85 -3.86 -2.28
C ILE A 82 4.83 -4.08 -3.79
N GLU A 83 4.94 -5.34 -4.19
CA GLU A 83 4.90 -5.79 -5.57
C GLU A 83 3.45 -5.86 -6.06
N GLU A 84 3.26 -5.87 -7.37
CA GLU A 84 1.95 -5.90 -8.01
C GLU A 84 1.10 -7.09 -7.54
N ASP A 85 1.67 -8.30 -7.55
CA ASP A 85 1.01 -9.53 -7.11
C ASP A 85 0.36 -9.38 -5.74
N ALA A 86 0.99 -8.63 -4.83
CA ALA A 86 0.44 -8.43 -3.49
C ALA A 86 -0.77 -7.49 -3.49
N PHE A 87 -0.82 -6.49 -4.37
CA PHE A 87 -2.00 -5.63 -4.54
C PHE A 87 -3.16 -6.38 -5.18
N LEU A 88 -2.89 -7.16 -6.22
CA LEU A 88 -3.90 -7.99 -6.91
C LEU A 88 -4.43 -9.08 -5.96
N LYS A 89 -3.55 -9.81 -5.29
CA LYS A 89 -3.92 -10.82 -4.30
C LYS A 89 -4.72 -10.21 -3.14
N TRP A 90 -4.33 -9.03 -2.65
CA TRP A 90 -5.15 -8.31 -1.69
C TRP A 90 -6.53 -8.01 -2.29
N CYS A 91 -6.63 -7.48 -3.51
CA CYS A 91 -7.89 -7.14 -4.17
C CYS A 91 -8.88 -8.32 -4.19
N GLU A 92 -8.41 -9.49 -4.62
CA GLU A 92 -9.19 -10.72 -4.76
C GLU A 92 -9.53 -11.41 -3.43
N ASP A 93 -8.76 -11.16 -2.38
CA ASP A 93 -8.97 -11.79 -1.08
C ASP A 93 -10.29 -11.35 -0.43
N ILE A 94 -11.16 -12.34 -0.23
CA ILE A 94 -12.51 -12.24 0.34
C ILE A 94 -12.55 -12.37 1.86
N THR A 95 -11.40 -12.38 2.54
CA THR A 95 -11.34 -12.46 4.00
C THR A 95 -12.11 -11.32 4.68
N ASP A 96 -12.82 -11.66 5.75
CA ASP A 96 -13.55 -10.73 6.61
C ASP A 96 -12.78 -10.35 7.88
N ALA A 97 -11.52 -10.78 7.98
CA ALA A 97 -10.67 -10.56 9.16
C ALA A 97 -10.31 -9.08 9.41
N TYR A 98 -10.42 -8.21 8.39
CA TYR A 98 -10.00 -6.81 8.46
C TYR A 98 -11.14 -5.86 8.05
N PRO A 99 -11.39 -4.78 8.82
CA PRO A 99 -12.47 -3.84 8.51
C PRO A 99 -12.09 -2.91 7.35
N GLY A 100 -13.11 -2.30 6.73
CA GLY A 100 -12.93 -1.23 5.74
C GLY A 100 -12.59 -1.69 4.32
N LYS A 101 -12.55 -2.99 4.03
CA LYS A 101 -12.18 -3.54 2.72
C LYS A 101 -13.00 -2.97 1.56
N ARG A 102 -14.32 -2.92 1.69
CA ARG A 102 -15.22 -2.41 0.63
C ARG A 102 -14.93 -0.94 0.28
N GLU A 103 -14.78 -0.09 1.29
CA GLU A 103 -14.50 1.33 1.11
C GLU A 103 -13.09 1.56 0.55
N ALA A 104 -12.13 0.77 1.03
CA ALA A 104 -10.77 0.78 0.50
C ALA A 104 -10.73 0.47 -1.00
N LEU A 105 -11.38 -0.64 -1.42
CA LEU A 105 -11.51 -1.02 -2.82
C LEU A 105 -12.12 0.12 -3.65
N PHE A 106 -13.19 0.75 -3.15
CA PHE A 106 -13.82 1.88 -3.86
C PHE A 106 -12.85 3.05 -4.11
N GLN A 107 -11.95 3.36 -3.17
CA GLN A 107 -10.99 4.46 -3.34
C GLN A 107 -9.83 4.16 -4.29
N VAL A 108 -9.44 2.88 -4.42
CA VAL A 108 -8.26 2.47 -5.20
C VAL A 108 -8.60 1.75 -6.49
N ASN A 109 -9.88 1.45 -6.76
CA ASN A 109 -10.32 0.68 -7.93
C ASN A 109 -9.73 1.18 -9.26
N THR A 110 -9.78 2.50 -9.51
CA THR A 110 -9.20 3.07 -10.74
C THR A 110 -7.69 2.83 -10.85
N TRP A 111 -6.97 2.83 -9.74
CA TRP A 111 -5.53 2.54 -9.73
C TRP A 111 -5.26 1.05 -9.91
N LEU A 112 -6.06 0.17 -9.30
CA LEU A 112 -5.96 -1.28 -9.51
C LEU A 112 -6.22 -1.69 -10.96
N THR A 113 -7.25 -1.14 -11.60
CA THR A 113 -7.52 -1.40 -13.02
C THR A 113 -6.35 -0.95 -13.92
N TRP A 114 -5.70 0.16 -13.58
CA TRP A 114 -4.49 0.59 -14.28
C TRP A 114 -3.35 -0.40 -14.07
N LEU A 115 -3.15 -0.86 -12.83
CA LEU A 115 -2.11 -1.84 -12.47
C LEU A 115 -2.28 -3.14 -13.28
N GLU A 116 -3.48 -3.73 -13.27
CA GLU A 116 -3.82 -4.94 -14.05
C GLU A 116 -3.56 -4.79 -15.56
N THR A 117 -3.80 -3.58 -16.11
CA THR A 117 -3.56 -3.32 -17.54
C THR A 117 -2.07 -3.32 -17.85
N VAL A 118 -1.26 -2.69 -16.99
CA VAL A 118 0.19 -2.60 -17.17
C VAL A 118 0.85 -3.98 -17.05
N SER A 119 0.46 -4.80 -16.06
CA SER A 119 0.97 -6.17 -15.97
C SER A 119 0.62 -7.02 -17.19
N SER A 120 -0.60 -6.92 -17.70
CA SER A 120 -1.01 -7.68 -18.89
C SER A 120 -0.20 -7.27 -20.13
N GLU A 121 0.12 -5.97 -20.28
CA GLU A 121 0.94 -5.45 -21.38
C GLU A 121 2.40 -5.90 -21.28
N GLU A 122 2.96 -6.00 -20.07
CA GLU A 122 4.33 -6.47 -19.84
C GLU A 122 4.47 -7.99 -20.10
N GLU A 123 3.47 -8.79 -19.74
CA GLU A 123 3.45 -10.24 -20.04
C GLU A 123 3.38 -10.54 -21.55
N ASP A 124 2.57 -9.79 -22.31
CA ASP A 124 2.43 -9.96 -23.76
C ASP A 124 3.72 -9.59 -24.54
N GLU A 125 4.60 -8.74 -23.98
CA GLU A 125 5.89 -8.37 -24.58
C GLU A 125 7.01 -9.41 -24.34
N GLU A 126 6.95 -10.21 -23.27
CA GLU A 126 7.96 -11.25 -22.98
C GLU A 126 7.78 -12.51 -23.84
N ASP A 127 6.59 -12.75 -24.38
CA ASP A 127 6.24 -13.91 -25.21
C ASP A 127 6.35 -13.66 -26.75
N ALA A 128 6.83 -12.48 -27.17
CA ALA A 128 6.96 -12.06 -28.59
C ALA A 128 8.41 -12.02 -29.12
#